data_AF-A0A962DLL4-F1
#
_entry.id   AF-A0A962DLL4-F1
#
_cell.length_a   1.000
_cell.length_b   1.000
_cell.length_c   1.000
_cell.angle_alpha   90.00
_cell.angle_beta   90.00
_cell.angle_gamma   90.00
#
_symmetry.space_group_name_H-M   'P 1'
#
loop_
_entity.id
_entity.type
_entity.pdbx_description
1 polymer ?
#
loop_
_entity_poly.entity_id
_entity_poly.type
_entity_poly.pdbx_seq_one_letter_code
_entity_poly.pdbx_strand_id
1 'polypeptide(L)' 'GIIVAIVAPGMVDTDMLVASGYKGDKLTPADSAAALYAMVAALTLEDKGVPVNVDGKPIPW' A
#
# COMPACT_ATOMS: atom_id res chain seq x y z
N GLY A 1 -16.21 10.92 12.59
CA GLY A 1 -15.38 11.71 11.67
C GLY A 1 -15.12 10.91 10.41
N ILE A 2 -14.32 11.44 9.49
CA ILE A 2 -13.90 10.76 8.26
C ILE A 2 -12.39 10.47 8.39
N ILE A 3 -12.00 9.21 8.17
CA ILE A 3 -10.58 8.82 8.08
C ILE A 3 -10.15 8.98 6.62
N VAL A 4 -9.01 9.61 6.38
CA VAL A 4 -8.39 9.73 5.06
C VAL A 4 -6.95 9.22 5.15
N ALA A 5 -6.61 8.24 4.32
CA ALA A 5 -5.28 7.63 4.28
C ALA A 5 -4.82 7.41 2.84
N ILE A 6 -3.51 7.43 2.63
CA ILE A 6 -2.87 7.05 1.36
C ILE A 6 -2.00 5.83 1.64
N VAL A 7 -2.29 4.72 0.96
CA VAL A 7 -1.55 3.46 1.10
C VAL A 7 -0.95 3.06 -0.23
N ALA A 8 0.36 2.83 -0.26
CA ALA A 8 1.03 2.33 -1.45
C ALA A 8 1.05 0.79 -1.42
N PRO A 9 0.63 0.13 -2.52
CA PRO A 9 0.48 -1.33 -2.56
C PRO A 9 1.80 -2.09 -2.72
N GLY A 10 2.92 -1.38 -2.85
CA GLY A 10 4.21 -1.93 -3.28
C GLY A 10 4.24 -2.28 -4.77
N MET A 11 5.24 -3.07 -5.16
CA MET A 11 5.39 -3.56 -6.53
C MET A 11 4.57 -4.84 -6.70
N VAL A 12 3.32 -4.70 -7.12
CA VAL A 12 2.37 -5.83 -7.25
C VAL A 12 2.39 -6.39 -8.66
N ASP A 13 2.45 -7.72 -8.79
CA ASP A 13 2.40 -8.42 -10.08
C ASP A 13 1.03 -8.27 -10.75
N THR A 14 0.92 -7.18 -11.52
CA THR A 14 -0.27 -6.73 -12.24
C THR A 14 0.15 -6.28 -13.62
N ASP A 15 -0.81 -6.18 -14.55
CA ASP A 15 -0.56 -5.66 -15.89
C ASP A 15 0.04 -4.25 -15.87
N MET A 16 -0.34 -3.43 -14.88
CA MET A 16 0.20 -2.08 -14.68
C MET A 16 1.70 -2.11 -14.38
N LEU A 17 2.15 -3.01 -13.49
CA LEU A 17 3.57 -3.15 -13.16
C LEU A 17 4.36 -3.79 -14.31
N VAL A 18 3.74 -4.70 -15.05
CA VAL A 18 4.36 -5.27 -16.27
C VAL A 18 4.58 -4.18 -17.32
N ALA A 19 3.59 -3.32 -17.55
CA ALA A 19 3.66 -2.24 -18.52
C ALA A 19 4.70 -1.16 -18.16
N SER A 20 5.02 -0.97 -16.88
CA SER A 20 6.07 -0.03 -16.46
C SER A 20 7.50 -0.52 -16.77
N GLY A 21 7.66 -1.79 -17.16
CA GLY A 21 8.95 -2.41 -17.45
C GLY A 21 9.74 -2.82 -16.20
N TYR A 22 9.13 -2.79 -15.02
CA TYR A 22 9.77 -3.17 -13.76
C TYR A 22 10.27 -4.63 -13.78
N LYS A 23 11.52 -4.85 -13.34
CA LYS A 23 12.21 -6.15 -13.36
C LYS A 23 12.65 -6.64 -11.97
N GLY A 24 12.33 -5.91 -10.91
CA GLY A 24 12.67 -6.31 -9.53
C GLY A 24 11.67 -7.29 -8.92
N ASP A 25 11.85 -7.54 -7.63
CA ASP A 25 10.96 -8.40 -6.85
C ASP A 25 9.55 -7.85 -6.78
N LYS A 26 8.57 -8.77 -6.83
CA LYS A 26 7.15 -8.42 -6.86
C LYS A 26 6.38 -9.16 -5.78
N LEU A 27 5.36 -8.49 -5.27
CA LEU A 27 4.33 -9.08 -4.44
C LEU A 27 3.25 -9.72 -5.32
N THR A 28 2.65 -10.81 -4.83
CA THR A 28 1.40 -11.29 -5.42
C THR A 28 0.27 -10.30 -5.11
N PRO A 29 -0.77 -10.21 -5.97
CA PRO A 29 -1.95 -9.40 -5.68
C PRO A 29 -2.62 -9.75 -4.35
N ALA A 30 -2.64 -11.04 -3.99
CA ALA A 30 -3.24 -11.52 -2.75
C ALA A 30 -2.47 -11.02 -1.52
N ASP A 31 -1.14 -11.10 -1.53
CA ASP A 31 -0.31 -10.66 -0.40
C ASP A 31 -0.39 -9.14 -0.20
N SER A 32 -0.34 -8.37 -1.29
CA SER A 32 -0.52 -6.92 -1.23
C SER A 32 -1.90 -6.54 -0.67
N ALA A 33 -2.97 -7.15 -1.18
CA ALA A 33 -4.33 -6.87 -0.72
C ALA A 33 -4.54 -7.25 0.75
N ALA A 34 -4.01 -8.39 1.21
CA ALA A 34 -4.10 -8.82 2.60
C ALA A 34 -3.38 -7.86 3.54
N ALA A 35 -2.18 -7.40 3.18
CA ALA A 35 -1.42 -6.42 3.95
C ALA A 35 -2.14 -5.07 4.02
N LEU A 36 -2.64 -4.57 2.90
CA LEU A 36 -3.39 -3.31 2.85
C LEU A 36 -4.69 -3.37 3.65
N TYR A 37 -5.41 -4.51 3.59
CA TYR A 37 -6.60 -4.72 4.40
C TYR A 37 -6.29 -4.62 5.89
N ALA A 38 -5.21 -5.27 6.34
CA ALA A 38 -4.78 -5.20 7.74
C ALA A 38 -4.45 -3.77 8.18
N MET A 39 -3.83 -2.96 7.30
CA MET A 39 -3.56 -1.55 7.58
C MET A 39 -4.86 -0.75 7.72
N VAL A 40 -5.78 -0.88 6.76
CA VAL A 40 -7.06 -0.16 6.78
C VAL A 40 -7.88 -0.55 8.00
N ALA A 41 -7.88 -1.82 8.38
CA ALA A 41 -8.60 -2.32 9.56
C ALA A 41 -8.03 -1.79 10.90
N ALA A 42 -6.76 -1.37 10.92
CA ALA A 42 -6.11 -0.81 12.09
C ALA A 42 -6.24 0.72 12.22
N LEU A 43 -6.78 1.40 11.20
CA LEU A 43 -6.91 2.87 11.21
C LEU A 43 -7.92 3.38 12.24
N THR A 44 -7.60 4.52 12.80
CA THR A 44 -8.38 5.27 13.77
C THR A 44 -8.54 6.73 13.34
N LEU A 45 -9.39 7.48 14.05
CA LEU A 45 -9.55 8.93 13.80
C LEU A 45 -8.33 9.76 14.24
N GLU A 46 -7.38 9.17 14.98
CA GLU A 46 -6.16 9.84 15.44
C GLU A 46 -5.03 9.75 14.40
N ASP A 47 -5.15 8.82 13.45
CA ASP A 47 -4.14 8.62 12.42
C ASP A 47 -4.07 9.82 11.47
N LYS A 48 -2.85 10.32 11.32
CA LYS A 48 -2.55 11.43 10.42
C LYS A 48 -2.44 10.86 9.01
N GLY A 49 -2.96 11.58 8.01
CA GLY A 49 -2.95 11.20 6.58
C GLY A 49 -1.56 11.17 5.94
N VAL A 50 -0.60 10.52 6.59
CA VAL A 50 0.76 10.26 6.10
C VAL A 50 0.67 9.11 5.10
N PRO A 51 1.30 9.23 3.92
CA PRO A 51 1.41 8.11 2.99
C PRO A 51 2.21 6.96 3.60
N VAL A 52 1.69 5.74 3.54
CA VAL A 52 2.34 4.54 4.10
C VAL A 52 2.46 3.47 3.03
N ASN A 53 3.60 2.79 2.97
CA ASN A 53 3.84 1.68 2.06
C ASN A 53 3.33 0.35 2.63
N VAL A 54 3.21 -0.68 1.79
CA VAL A 54 2.73 -2.03 2.16
C VAL A 54 3.55 -2.74 3.24
N ASP A 55 4.78 -2.27 3.53
CA ASP A 55 5.61 -2.73 4.64
C ASP A 55 5.43 -1.92 5.94
N GLY A 56 4.45 -1.01 5.96
CA GLY A 56 4.10 -0.16 7.11
C GLY A 56 5.00 1.08 7.27
N LYS A 57 5.95 1.31 6.36
CA LYS A 57 6.85 2.46 6.46
C LYS A 57 6.25 3.71 5.84
N PRO A 58 6.44 4.90 6.45
CA PRO A 58 6.01 6.15 5.86
C PRO A 58 6.79 6.46 4.58
N ILE A 59 6.11 7.05 3.60
CA ILE A 59 6.68 7.52 2.35
C ILE A 59 6.77 9.06 2.42
N PRO A 60 7.92 9.68 2.13
CA PRO A 60 8.01 11.12 1.98
C PRO A 60 7.07 11.61 0.86
N TRP A 61 6.48 12.79 1.07
CA TRP A 61 5.83 13.54 -0.01
C TRP A 61 6.84 13.94 -1.08
#